data_AF-A0A4U0WIH1-F1
#
_entry.id   AF-A0A4U0WIH1-F1
#
_cell.length_a   1.000
_cell.length_b   1.000
_cell.length_c   1.000
_cell.angle_alpha   90.00
_cell.angle_beta   90.00
_cell.angle_gamma   90.00
#
_symmetry.space_group_name_H-M   'P 1'
#
loop_
_entity.id
_entity.type
_entity.pdbx_description
1 polymer ?
#
loop_
_entity_poly.entity_id
_entity_poly.type
_entity_poly.pdbx_seq_one_letter_code
_entity_poly.pdbx_strand_id
1 'polypeptide(L)'
;MVQLVHCIGSSSAVLSLRLIVGNFRELHHNGMGKENARRIAATRSSVERLAAIDDLTACMAHFTLAQRRHIYMLYKEALFEGGRSGEAANGRDSFVLESGVSAVRSRGNPNHVNTAAITRNMTGPGQNPSRAKKLRRVGCRLDVLVNKFGRGVLGLLDKKLTYEMILKVTDQVFIEFVAVIDRFEGDQIRLISERACPIVDMLFDDGERNYANVFQLENLEDDLTINQASRCSLTLAMMLLPQPEVDDNMDTNKSLSSD
;
A
#
# COMPACT_ATOMS: atom_id res chain seq x y z
N MET A 1 17.59 2.44 -11.16
CA MET A 1 17.82 2.18 -9.72
C MET A 1 17.84 3.46 -8.93
N VAL A 2 18.64 4.48 -9.30
CA VAL A 2 18.60 5.82 -8.67
C VAL A 2 17.18 6.40 -8.54
N GLN A 3 16.34 6.25 -9.58
CA GLN A 3 14.93 6.67 -9.53
C GLN A 3 14.10 5.97 -8.44
N LEU A 4 14.40 4.71 -8.10
CA LEU A 4 13.69 3.99 -7.03
C LEU A 4 14.00 4.59 -5.66
N VAL A 5 15.24 5.06 -5.40
CA VAL A 5 15.59 5.78 -4.16
C VAL A 5 14.76 7.05 -4.05
N HIS A 6 14.75 7.86 -5.11
CA HIS A 6 14.04 9.15 -5.10
C HIS A 6 12.52 9.01 -4.99
N CYS A 7 11.97 7.83 -5.29
CA CYS A 7 10.53 7.59 -5.24
C CYS A 7 10.02 7.10 -3.88
N ILE A 8 10.88 6.75 -2.92
CA ILE A 8 10.43 6.30 -1.58
C ILE A 8 10.43 7.50 -0.64
N GLY A 9 9.27 7.81 -0.05
CA GLY A 9 9.11 8.89 0.93
C GLY A 9 9.36 10.29 0.35
N SER A 10 9.10 10.47 -0.95
CA SER A 10 9.19 11.77 -1.62
C SER A 10 8.03 12.68 -1.21
N SER A 11 8.21 13.99 -1.35
CA SER A 11 7.13 14.98 -1.21
C SER A 11 5.94 14.65 -2.13
N SER A 12 6.21 14.22 -3.37
CA SER A 12 5.21 13.72 -4.32
C SER A 12 4.43 12.50 -3.81
N ALA A 13 5.09 11.57 -3.11
CA ALA A 13 4.42 10.43 -2.49
C ALA A 13 3.51 10.88 -1.32
N VAL A 14 3.98 11.81 -0.48
CA VAL A 14 3.20 12.36 0.64
C VAL A 14 2.01 13.17 0.14
N LEU A 15 2.17 13.98 -0.91
CA LEU A 15 1.06 14.65 -1.59
C LEU A 15 0.04 13.65 -2.15
N SER A 16 0.53 12.56 -2.74
CA SER A 16 -0.35 11.50 -3.23
C SER A 16 -1.14 10.88 -2.08
N LEU A 17 -0.52 10.64 -0.92
CA LEU A 17 -1.24 10.17 0.28
C LEU A 17 -2.29 11.17 0.75
N ARG A 18 -1.97 12.47 0.77
CA ARG A 18 -2.91 13.54 1.13
C ARG A 18 -4.18 13.48 0.28
N LEU A 19 -4.01 13.41 -1.05
CA LEU A 19 -5.11 13.30 -2.00
C LEU A 19 -5.93 12.03 -1.79
N ILE A 20 -5.26 10.91 -1.49
CA ILE A 20 -5.93 9.63 -1.22
C ILE A 20 -6.79 9.73 0.04
N VAL A 21 -6.26 10.30 1.13
CA VAL A 21 -6.99 10.47 2.39
C VAL A 21 -8.21 11.38 2.17
N GLY A 22 -8.04 12.55 1.55
CA GLY A 22 -9.17 13.44 1.26
C GLY A 22 -10.27 12.77 0.45
N ASN A 23 -9.90 12.07 -0.64
CA ASN A 23 -10.87 11.32 -1.45
C ASN A 23 -11.54 10.17 -0.68
N PHE A 24 -10.80 9.48 0.20
CA PHE A 24 -11.36 8.42 1.05
C PHE A 24 -12.39 8.97 2.04
N ARG A 25 -12.10 10.12 2.67
CA ARG A 25 -13.01 10.82 3.58
C ARG A 25 -14.31 11.22 2.88
N GLU A 26 -14.20 11.84 1.71
CA GLU A 26 -15.36 12.26 0.91
C GLU A 26 -16.26 11.08 0.52
N LEU A 27 -15.66 9.96 0.11
CA LEU A 27 -16.39 8.74 -0.24
C LEU A 27 -17.15 8.16 0.97
N HIS A 28 -16.54 8.20 2.15
CA HIS A 28 -17.14 7.68 3.38
C HIS A 28 -18.27 8.58 3.91
N HIS A 29 -18.08 9.91 3.88
CA HIS A 29 -19.07 10.85 4.43
C HIS A 29 -20.32 11.03 3.55
N ASN A 30 -20.17 11.01 2.22
CA ASN A 30 -21.28 11.37 1.32
C ASN A 30 -22.01 10.17 0.71
N GLY A 31 -21.55 8.93 0.89
CA GLY A 31 -22.20 7.71 0.35
C GLY A 31 -22.38 7.68 -1.18
N MET A 32 -21.92 8.70 -1.88
CA MET A 32 -22.20 8.97 -3.29
C MET A 32 -20.92 9.45 -3.96
N GLY A 33 -20.02 8.51 -4.22
CA GLY A 33 -18.79 8.76 -4.95
C GLY A 33 -19.06 9.15 -6.39
N LYS A 34 -18.88 10.44 -6.70
CA LYS A 34 -18.38 10.91 -8.00
C LYS A 34 -19.20 10.53 -9.25
N GLU A 35 -20.53 10.43 -9.17
CA GLU A 35 -21.36 10.38 -10.39
C GLU A 35 -21.17 11.62 -11.28
N ASN A 36 -20.76 12.74 -10.67
CA ASN A 36 -20.47 14.00 -11.37
C ASN A 36 -19.14 14.00 -12.15
N ALA A 37 -18.17 13.15 -11.80
CA ALA A 37 -16.91 13.07 -12.56
C ALA A 37 -17.07 12.28 -13.88
N ARG A 38 -18.05 11.38 -13.95
CA ARG A 38 -18.24 10.46 -15.09
C ARG A 38 -19.06 11.05 -16.25
N ARG A 39 -19.76 12.17 -16.06
CA ARG A 39 -20.51 12.86 -17.13
C ARG A 39 -19.77 14.13 -17.55
N ILE A 40 -18.83 13.96 -18.47
CA ILE A 40 -18.15 15.08 -19.14
C ILE A 40 -19.11 15.64 -20.19
N ALA A 41 -20.00 16.56 -19.79
CA ALA A 41 -20.65 17.44 -20.74
C ALA A 41 -19.63 18.49 -21.23
N ALA A 42 -19.65 18.80 -22.54
CA ALA A 42 -18.64 19.65 -23.19
C ALA A 42 -18.57 21.09 -22.65
N THR A 43 -19.64 21.58 -22.01
CA THR A 43 -19.76 22.94 -21.49
C THR A 43 -19.53 22.98 -19.97
N ARG A 44 -18.26 22.94 -19.55
CA ARG A 44 -17.83 23.29 -18.19
C ARG A 44 -16.91 24.50 -18.23
N SER A 45 -16.97 25.34 -17.20
CA SER A 45 -16.01 26.41 -16.95
C SER A 45 -14.60 25.86 -16.75
N SER A 46 -13.58 26.70 -16.89
CA SER A 46 -12.18 26.31 -16.63
C SER A 46 -11.97 25.82 -15.19
N VAL A 47 -12.60 26.47 -14.21
CA VAL A 47 -12.51 26.13 -12.78
C VAL A 47 -13.08 24.73 -12.52
N GLU A 48 -14.27 24.41 -13.06
CA GLU A 48 -14.87 23.08 -12.90
C GLU A 48 -14.06 21.97 -13.60
N ARG A 49 -13.37 22.30 -14.70
CA ARG A 49 -12.48 21.35 -15.38
C ARG A 49 -11.23 21.07 -14.56
N LEU A 50 -10.64 22.09 -13.92
CA LEU A 50 -9.50 21.91 -13.02
C LEU A 50 -9.87 21.04 -11.82
N ALA A 51 -10.99 21.34 -11.15
CA ALA A 51 -11.48 20.53 -10.04
C ALA A 51 -11.71 19.06 -10.46
N ALA A 52 -12.27 18.82 -11.65
CA ALA A 52 -12.45 17.46 -12.16
C ALA A 52 -11.12 16.74 -12.45
N ILE A 53 -10.07 17.46 -12.87
CA ILE A 53 -8.72 16.90 -13.07
C ILE A 53 -8.12 16.48 -11.73
N ASP A 54 -8.29 17.30 -10.69
CA ASP A 54 -7.79 17.00 -9.34
C ASP A 54 -8.51 15.78 -8.75
N ASP A 55 -9.83 15.70 -8.91
CA ASP A 55 -10.65 14.55 -8.51
C ASP A 55 -10.21 13.24 -9.18
N LEU A 56 -9.95 13.29 -10.48
CA LEU A 56 -9.45 12.14 -11.24
C LEU A 56 -8.04 11.75 -10.78
N THR A 57 -7.19 12.73 -10.50
CA THR A 57 -5.84 12.50 -9.99
C THR A 57 -5.87 11.80 -8.63
N ALA A 58 -6.74 12.22 -7.71
CA ALA A 58 -6.93 11.57 -6.42
C ALA A 58 -7.47 10.13 -6.57
N CYS A 59 -8.43 9.90 -7.46
CA CYS A 59 -8.93 8.56 -7.78
C CYS A 59 -7.83 7.65 -8.33
N MET A 60 -7.02 8.13 -9.28
CA MET A 60 -5.91 7.35 -9.84
C MET A 60 -4.87 7.00 -8.77
N ALA A 61 -4.55 7.94 -7.87
CA ALA A 61 -3.64 7.70 -6.76
C ALA A 61 -4.17 6.60 -5.83
N HIS A 62 -5.45 6.67 -5.46
CA HIS A 62 -6.10 5.68 -4.61
C HIS A 62 -6.09 4.28 -5.27
N PHE A 63 -6.49 4.16 -6.54
CA PHE A 63 -6.45 2.88 -7.24
C PHE A 63 -5.04 2.33 -7.42
N THR A 64 -4.03 3.20 -7.60
CA THR A 64 -2.62 2.78 -7.67
C THR A 64 -2.18 2.16 -6.34
N LEU A 65 -2.53 2.80 -5.21
CA LEU A 65 -2.21 2.28 -3.89
C LEU A 65 -2.96 0.97 -3.60
N ALA A 66 -4.26 0.93 -3.88
CA ALA A 66 -5.08 -0.28 -3.73
C ALA A 66 -4.53 -1.44 -4.56
N GLN A 67 -4.13 -1.19 -5.81
CA GLN A 67 -3.51 -2.19 -6.66
C GLN A 67 -2.21 -2.74 -6.05
N ARG A 68 -1.32 -1.86 -5.55
CA ARG A 68 -0.07 -2.28 -4.88
C ARG A 68 -0.36 -3.16 -3.68
N ARG A 69 -1.34 -2.78 -2.84
CA ARG A 69 -1.77 -3.58 -1.70
C ARG A 69 -2.29 -4.94 -2.14
N HIS A 70 -3.21 -5.01 -3.11
CA HIS A 70 -3.76 -6.29 -3.57
C HIS A 70 -2.67 -7.21 -4.13
N ILE A 71 -1.70 -6.68 -4.88
CA ILE A 71 -0.56 -7.48 -5.36
C ILE A 71 0.27 -8.01 -4.20
N TYR A 72 0.55 -7.17 -3.19
CA TYR A 72 1.24 -7.58 -1.99
C TYR A 72 0.46 -8.67 -1.22
N MET A 73 -0.83 -8.48 -0.97
CA MET A 73 -1.69 -9.44 -0.28
C MET A 73 -1.77 -10.78 -1.01
N LEU A 74 -2.04 -10.77 -2.32
CA LEU A 74 -2.05 -11.99 -3.15
C LEU A 74 -0.72 -12.74 -3.07
N TYR A 75 0.41 -12.02 -3.01
CA TYR A 75 1.71 -12.65 -2.85
C TYR A 75 1.89 -13.26 -1.45
N LYS A 76 1.45 -12.59 -0.37
CA LYS A 76 1.52 -13.11 0.99
C LYS A 76 0.63 -14.35 1.16
N GLU A 77 -0.60 -14.30 0.70
CA GLU A 77 -1.55 -15.42 0.74
C GLU A 77 -0.98 -16.65 0.03
N ALA A 78 -0.48 -16.46 -1.20
CA ALA A 78 0.16 -17.53 -1.97
C ALA A 78 1.42 -18.11 -1.30
N LEU A 79 2.16 -17.30 -0.52
CA LEU A 79 3.29 -17.76 0.28
C LEU A 79 2.85 -18.65 1.46
N PHE A 80 1.77 -18.25 2.16
CA PHE A 80 1.23 -19.02 3.29
C PHE A 80 0.64 -20.36 2.85
N GLU A 81 -0.11 -20.39 1.75
CA GLU A 81 -0.67 -21.64 1.21
C GLU A 81 0.41 -22.60 0.70
N GLY A 82 1.48 -22.06 0.10
CA GLY A 82 2.63 -22.86 -0.36
C GLY A 82 3.38 -23.56 0.79
N GLY A 83 3.36 -22.99 2.00
CA GLY A 83 3.99 -23.57 3.19
C GLY A 83 3.20 -24.71 3.85
N ARG A 84 1.87 -24.74 3.69
CA ARG A 84 1.00 -25.78 4.30
C ARG A 84 0.94 -27.09 3.52
N SER A 85 1.37 -27.09 2.26
CA SER A 85 1.34 -28.27 1.39
C SER A 85 2.48 -29.28 1.67
N GLY A 86 3.38 -28.98 2.61
CA GLY A 86 4.50 -29.85 3.00
C GLY A 86 4.28 -30.74 4.22
N GLU A 87 3.31 -30.44 5.10
CA GLU A 87 3.21 -31.11 6.42
C GLU A 87 1.79 -31.56 6.83
N ALA A 88 0.78 -31.41 5.97
CA ALA A 88 -0.60 -31.81 6.29
C ALA A 88 -0.97 -33.25 5.83
N ALA A 89 -0.02 -34.18 5.95
CA ALA A 89 -0.27 -35.61 5.72
C ALA A 89 0.29 -36.44 6.88
N ASN A 90 -0.10 -36.13 8.11
CA ASN A 90 0.00 -37.06 9.24
C ASN A 90 -0.92 -36.60 10.39
N GLY A 91 -2.13 -37.14 10.41
CA GLY A 91 -3.05 -36.97 11.53
C GLY A 91 -4.46 -37.42 11.20
N ARG A 92 -4.69 -38.74 11.30
CA ARG A 92 -5.98 -39.44 11.57
C ARG A 92 -7.24 -38.73 11.04
N ASP A 93 -7.85 -39.17 9.94
CA ASP A 93 -8.66 -40.39 9.98
C ASP A 93 -8.52 -41.29 8.75
N SER A 94 -8.44 -42.58 9.07
CA SER A 94 -8.39 -43.69 8.14
C SER A 94 -9.74 -43.89 7.46
N PHE A 95 -9.82 -43.59 6.16
CA PHE A 95 -10.61 -44.39 5.24
C PHE A 95 -9.73 -44.83 4.08
N VAL A 96 -9.25 -46.07 4.18
CA VAL A 96 -8.48 -46.74 3.12
C VAL A 96 -9.44 -47.07 1.98
N LEU A 97 -9.26 -46.40 0.85
CA LEU A 97 -9.67 -46.95 -0.44
C LEU A 97 -8.40 -47.15 -1.27
N GLU A 98 -7.98 -48.40 -1.28
CA GLU A 98 -6.89 -48.95 -2.05
C GLU A 98 -7.18 -48.71 -3.55
N SER A 99 -6.46 -47.76 -4.15
CA SER A 99 -6.31 -47.70 -5.60
C SER A 99 -4.92 -47.21 -5.90
N GLY A 100 -4.09 -48.16 -6.33
CA GLY A 100 -2.74 -47.92 -6.79
C GLY A 100 -2.75 -46.96 -7.97
N VAL A 101 -2.36 -45.72 -7.70
CA VAL A 101 -1.84 -44.82 -8.72
C VAL A 101 -0.58 -44.23 -8.13
N SER A 102 0.56 -44.65 -8.71
CA SER A 102 1.88 -44.09 -8.44
C SER A 102 1.76 -42.59 -8.21
N ALA A 103 2.17 -42.12 -7.01
CA ALA A 103 2.36 -40.71 -6.74
C ALA A 103 3.22 -40.16 -7.89
N VAL A 104 2.59 -39.35 -8.75
CA VAL A 104 3.25 -38.71 -9.87
C VAL A 104 4.31 -37.80 -9.26
N ARG A 105 5.54 -38.30 -9.24
CA ARG A 105 6.70 -37.52 -8.78
C ARG A 105 6.68 -36.23 -9.57
N SER A 106 6.55 -35.11 -8.86
CA SER A 106 6.52 -33.78 -9.46
C SER A 106 7.82 -33.57 -10.22
N ARG A 107 7.82 -33.84 -11.53
CA ARG A 107 8.95 -33.58 -12.42
C ARG A 107 9.08 -32.06 -12.57
N GLY A 108 9.95 -31.46 -11.78
CA GLY A 108 10.31 -30.05 -11.84
C GLY A 108 11.63 -29.82 -11.10
N ASN A 109 12.39 -28.81 -11.53
CA ASN A 109 13.61 -28.39 -10.85
C ASN A 109 13.26 -28.06 -9.37
N PRO A 110 13.84 -28.73 -8.36
CA PRO A 110 13.52 -28.53 -6.95
C PRO A 110 13.60 -27.05 -6.52
N ASN A 111 14.53 -26.31 -7.12
CA ASN A 111 14.76 -24.88 -6.86
C ASN A 111 13.61 -23.97 -7.36
N HIS A 112 12.65 -24.50 -8.11
CA HIS A 112 11.52 -23.75 -8.67
C HIS A 112 10.16 -24.22 -8.16
N VAL A 113 10.09 -25.22 -7.29
CA VAL A 113 8.81 -25.78 -6.81
C VAL A 113 8.01 -24.74 -6.04
N ASN A 114 8.62 -24.04 -5.09
CA ASN A 114 7.95 -22.96 -4.34
C ASN A 114 7.55 -21.78 -5.24
N THR A 115 8.40 -21.44 -6.21
CA THR A 115 8.10 -20.38 -7.18
C THR A 115 6.92 -20.76 -8.08
N ALA A 116 6.84 -22.00 -8.51
CA ALA A 116 5.76 -22.53 -9.34
C ALA A 116 4.46 -22.64 -8.54
N ALA A 117 4.52 -23.05 -7.26
CA ALA A 117 3.38 -23.09 -6.36
C ALA A 117 2.78 -21.69 -6.13
N ILE A 118 3.60 -20.70 -5.77
CA ILE A 118 3.15 -19.31 -5.59
C ILE A 118 2.56 -18.76 -6.89
N THR A 119 3.22 -19.00 -8.04
CA THR A 119 2.69 -18.55 -9.33
C THR A 119 1.34 -19.21 -9.64
N ARG A 120 1.19 -20.51 -9.34
CA ARG A 120 -0.06 -21.24 -9.54
C ARG A 120 -1.18 -20.70 -8.65
N ASN A 121 -0.91 -20.44 -7.37
CA ASN A 121 -1.91 -19.91 -6.44
C ASN A 121 -2.30 -18.47 -6.80
N MET A 122 -1.38 -17.68 -7.36
CA MET A 122 -1.69 -16.37 -7.93
C MET A 122 -2.38 -16.44 -9.32
N THR A 123 -2.46 -17.61 -9.95
CA THR A 123 -3.11 -17.80 -11.25
C THR A 123 -4.51 -18.35 -11.04
N GLY A 124 -5.51 -17.47 -11.07
CA GLY A 124 -6.91 -17.92 -11.15
C GLY A 124 -7.22 -18.69 -12.44
N PRO A 125 -8.32 -19.46 -12.49
CA PRO A 125 -8.71 -20.19 -13.70
C PRO A 125 -8.87 -19.23 -14.89
N GLY A 126 -8.31 -19.61 -16.04
CA GLY A 126 -8.35 -18.81 -17.28
C GLY A 126 -7.39 -17.61 -17.34
N GLN A 127 -6.53 -17.40 -16.34
CA GLN A 127 -5.59 -16.27 -16.35
C GLN A 127 -4.29 -16.54 -17.10
N ASN A 128 -3.75 -15.48 -17.69
CA ASN A 128 -2.50 -15.53 -18.44
C ASN A 128 -1.29 -15.76 -17.48
N PRO A 129 -0.56 -16.89 -17.61
CA PRO A 129 0.55 -17.23 -16.71
C PRO A 129 1.70 -16.21 -16.76
N SER A 130 1.87 -15.49 -17.87
CA SER A 130 2.88 -14.43 -17.98
C SER A 130 2.54 -13.21 -17.11
N ARG A 131 1.24 -12.89 -16.97
CA ARG A 131 0.77 -11.82 -16.08
C ARG A 131 0.94 -12.23 -14.62
N ALA A 132 0.56 -13.45 -14.25
CA ALA A 132 0.75 -13.97 -12.90
C ALA A 132 2.24 -13.98 -12.50
N LYS A 133 3.15 -14.37 -13.40
CA LYS A 133 4.61 -14.31 -13.16
C LYS A 133 5.10 -12.88 -12.91
N LYS A 134 4.59 -11.89 -13.64
CA LYS A 134 4.92 -10.46 -13.41
C LYS A 134 4.41 -10.00 -12.05
N LEU A 135 3.13 -10.25 -11.75
CA LEU A 135 2.52 -9.87 -10.47
C LEU A 135 3.23 -10.51 -9.28
N ARG A 136 3.62 -11.79 -9.38
CA ARG A 136 4.43 -12.46 -8.36
C ARG A 136 5.75 -11.76 -8.11
N ARG A 137 6.48 -11.39 -9.17
CA ARG A 137 7.76 -10.68 -9.03
C ARG A 137 7.57 -9.29 -8.41
N VAL A 138 6.50 -8.57 -8.77
CA VAL A 138 6.15 -7.30 -8.12
C VAL A 138 5.83 -7.53 -6.65
N GLY A 139 4.97 -8.49 -6.32
CA GLY A 139 4.58 -8.82 -4.95
C GLY A 139 5.79 -9.21 -4.08
N CYS A 140 6.69 -10.03 -4.62
CA CYS A 140 7.96 -10.37 -3.97
C CYS A 140 8.82 -9.13 -3.67
N ARG A 141 8.93 -8.18 -4.61
CA ARG A 141 9.70 -6.95 -4.41
C ARG A 141 9.03 -5.98 -3.44
N LEU A 142 7.70 -5.91 -3.45
CA LEU A 142 6.93 -5.16 -2.45
C LEU A 142 7.13 -5.78 -1.06
N ASP A 143 7.10 -7.11 -0.93
CA ASP A 143 7.37 -7.81 0.34
C ASP A 143 8.79 -7.55 0.84
N VAL A 144 9.80 -7.52 -0.04
CA VAL A 144 11.17 -7.11 0.35
C VAL A 144 11.19 -5.69 0.94
N LEU A 145 10.51 -4.73 0.31
CA LEU A 145 10.42 -3.35 0.82
C LEU A 145 9.67 -3.29 2.15
N VAL A 146 8.54 -4.00 2.26
CA VAL A 146 7.72 -4.04 3.49
C VAL A 146 8.48 -4.69 4.65
N ASN A 147 9.19 -5.80 4.42
CA ASN A 147 9.99 -6.46 5.45
C ASN A 147 11.17 -5.59 5.91
N LYS A 148 11.70 -4.73 5.02
CA LYS A 148 12.83 -3.86 5.35
C LYS A 148 12.44 -2.54 5.98
N PHE A 149 11.35 -1.94 5.53
CA PHE A 149 10.98 -0.57 5.88
C PHE A 149 9.63 -0.46 6.60
N GLY A 150 8.86 -1.53 6.73
CA GLY A 150 7.51 -1.52 7.30
C GLY A 150 6.41 -1.34 6.24
N ARG A 151 5.15 -1.59 6.65
CA ARG A 151 3.97 -1.60 5.76
C ARG A 151 3.64 -0.24 5.16
N GLY A 152 3.87 0.85 5.90
CA GLY A 152 3.61 2.22 5.43
C GLY A 152 4.38 2.59 4.16
N VAL A 153 5.49 1.90 3.86
CA VAL A 153 6.25 2.09 2.62
C VAL A 153 5.40 1.95 1.36
N LEU A 154 4.33 1.12 1.39
CA LEU A 154 3.42 0.96 0.24
C LEU A 154 2.73 2.27 -0.13
N GLY A 155 2.36 3.07 0.87
CA GLY A 155 1.81 4.41 0.73
C GLY A 155 2.83 5.45 0.29
N LEU A 156 4.11 5.23 0.60
CA LEU A 156 5.20 6.15 0.34
C LEU A 156 5.93 5.93 -0.99
N LEU A 157 5.45 5.01 -1.82
CA LEU A 157 5.95 4.82 -3.18
C LEU A 157 5.33 5.89 -4.10
N ASP A 158 6.17 6.72 -4.71
CA ASP A 158 5.72 7.75 -5.66
C ASP A 158 4.90 7.13 -6.82
N LYS A 159 3.88 7.85 -7.30
CA LYS A 159 3.11 7.47 -8.49
C LYS A 159 3.97 7.33 -9.75
N LYS A 160 5.10 8.02 -9.80
CA LYS A 160 6.09 7.91 -10.89
C LYS A 160 6.78 6.55 -10.92
N LEU A 161 6.73 5.77 -9.84
CA LEU A 161 7.32 4.45 -9.79
C LEU A 161 6.35 3.41 -10.38
N THR A 162 6.60 3.05 -11.65
CA THR A 162 5.85 2.01 -12.34
C THR A 162 6.37 0.61 -12.01
N TYR A 163 5.56 -0.43 -12.21
CA TYR A 163 5.98 -1.82 -11.99
C TYR A 163 7.09 -2.24 -12.95
N GLU A 164 7.12 -1.69 -14.15
CA GLU A 164 8.15 -1.89 -15.16
C GLU A 164 9.50 -1.39 -14.64
N MET A 165 9.51 -0.23 -13.97
CA MET A 165 10.70 0.30 -13.32
C MET A 165 11.14 -0.59 -12.15
N ILE A 166 10.19 -1.04 -11.34
CA ILE A 166 10.46 -1.98 -10.25
C ILE A 166 11.08 -3.26 -10.80
N LEU A 167 10.57 -3.82 -11.91
CA LEU A 167 10.98 -5.10 -12.50
C LEU A 167 12.22 -5.04 -13.41
N LYS A 168 12.73 -3.83 -13.72
CA LYS A 168 13.80 -3.62 -14.72
C LYS A 168 15.10 -4.38 -14.41
N VAL A 169 15.42 -4.55 -13.13
CA VAL A 169 16.64 -5.24 -12.68
C VAL A 169 16.37 -6.70 -12.31
N THR A 170 17.40 -7.52 -12.18
CA THR A 170 17.27 -8.90 -11.67
C THR A 170 16.85 -8.91 -10.19
N ASP A 171 16.37 -10.05 -9.69
CA ASP A 171 15.91 -10.15 -8.29
C ASP A 171 17.07 -9.95 -7.30
N GLN A 172 18.25 -10.51 -7.60
CA GLN A 172 19.46 -10.33 -6.80
C GLN A 172 19.88 -8.86 -6.72
N VAL A 173 19.95 -8.17 -7.87
CA VAL A 173 20.35 -6.75 -7.93
C VAL A 173 19.34 -5.87 -7.18
N PHE A 174 18.05 -6.22 -7.22
CA PHE A 174 17.04 -5.50 -6.45
C PHE A 174 17.26 -5.65 -4.94
N ILE A 175 17.54 -6.86 -4.45
CA ILE A 175 17.78 -7.14 -3.03
C ILE A 175 19.04 -6.41 -2.54
N GLU A 176 20.14 -6.51 -3.27
CA GLU A 176 21.39 -5.80 -2.94
C GLU A 176 21.17 -4.28 -2.93
N PHE A 177 20.42 -3.76 -3.89
CA PHE A 177 20.07 -2.35 -3.93
C PHE A 177 19.24 -1.90 -2.73
N VAL A 178 18.23 -2.68 -2.32
CA VAL A 178 17.46 -2.38 -1.09
C VAL A 178 18.36 -2.44 0.14
N ALA A 179 19.29 -3.39 0.22
CA ALA A 179 20.26 -3.47 1.31
C ALA A 179 21.19 -2.24 1.36
N VAL A 180 21.59 -1.72 0.21
CA VAL A 180 22.35 -0.46 0.12
C VAL A 180 21.50 0.72 0.62
N ILE A 181 20.25 0.85 0.19
CA ILE A 181 19.35 1.90 0.70
C ILE A 181 19.19 1.81 2.22
N ASP A 182 18.94 0.61 2.74
CA ASP A 182 18.77 0.36 4.18
C ASP A 182 20.01 0.83 4.98
N ARG A 183 21.21 0.61 4.44
CA ARG A 183 22.46 1.04 5.07
C ARG A 183 22.62 2.56 5.15
N PHE A 184 22.14 3.31 4.15
CA PHE A 184 22.37 4.76 4.07
C PHE A 184 21.21 5.59 4.62
N GLU A 185 19.97 5.15 4.38
CA GLU A 185 18.76 5.94 4.67
C GLU A 185 17.66 5.09 5.31
N GLY A 186 17.97 3.84 5.70
CA GLY A 186 16.99 2.90 6.23
C GLY A 186 16.25 3.43 7.46
N ASP A 187 16.95 4.11 8.37
CA ASP A 187 16.35 4.67 9.59
C ASP A 187 15.30 5.75 9.27
N GLN A 188 15.62 6.63 8.32
CA GLN A 188 14.71 7.70 7.90
C GLN A 188 13.49 7.11 7.16
N ILE A 189 13.71 6.12 6.29
CA ILE A 189 12.63 5.45 5.56
C ILE A 189 11.74 4.68 6.54
N ARG A 190 12.32 3.96 7.51
CA ARG A 190 11.56 3.26 8.56
C ARG A 190 10.73 4.23 9.40
N LEU A 191 11.31 5.36 9.80
CA LEU A 191 10.59 6.39 10.56
C LEU A 191 9.37 6.91 9.81
N ILE A 192 9.54 7.38 8.57
CA ILE A 192 8.41 7.91 7.80
C ILE A 192 7.38 6.81 7.46
N SER A 193 7.84 5.59 7.20
CA SER A 193 6.97 4.42 6.96
C SER A 193 6.14 4.06 8.19
N GLU A 194 6.73 4.11 9.39
CA GLU A 194 6.01 3.93 10.65
C GLU A 194 4.91 4.97 10.79
N ARG A 195 5.19 6.24 10.48
CA ARG A 195 4.18 7.32 10.54
C ARG A 195 3.13 7.21 9.44
N ALA A 196 3.46 6.66 8.27
CA ALA A 196 2.49 6.40 7.20
C ALA A 196 1.59 5.19 7.48
N CYS A 197 2.00 4.28 8.37
CA CYS A 197 1.29 3.02 8.58
C CYS A 197 -0.18 3.20 8.99
N PRO A 198 -0.53 4.08 9.95
CA PRO A 198 -1.93 4.30 10.32
C PRO A 198 -2.80 4.79 9.15
N ILE A 199 -2.24 5.55 8.22
CA ILE A 199 -2.95 5.99 7.01
C ILE A 199 -3.20 4.80 6.09
N VAL A 200 -2.17 3.99 5.82
CA VAL A 200 -2.32 2.78 5.00
C VAL A 200 -3.34 1.83 5.62
N ASP A 201 -3.32 1.69 6.95
CA ASP A 201 -4.24 0.80 7.67
C ASP A 201 -5.67 1.35 7.62
N MET A 202 -5.88 2.65 7.84
CA MET A 202 -7.20 3.30 7.68
C MET A 202 -7.80 3.06 6.29
N LEU A 203 -6.98 3.16 5.24
CA LEU A 203 -7.46 3.06 3.85
C LEU A 203 -7.87 1.64 3.46
N PHE A 204 -7.42 0.62 4.18
CA PHE A 204 -7.53 -0.75 3.69
C PHE A 204 -7.88 -1.82 4.73
N ASP A 205 -7.81 -1.51 6.01
CA ASP A 205 -8.33 -2.36 7.05
C ASP A 205 -9.75 -1.88 7.36
N ASP A 206 -10.74 -2.78 7.22
CA ASP A 206 -12.17 -2.51 7.40
C ASP A 206 -12.56 -2.19 8.87
N GLY A 207 -11.58 -1.87 9.72
CA GLY A 207 -11.78 -1.57 11.13
C GLY A 207 -12.28 -0.14 11.35
N GLU A 208 -13.52 0.00 11.81
CA GLU A 208 -14.18 1.28 12.18
C GLU A 208 -13.34 2.19 13.11
N ARG A 209 -12.32 1.65 13.80
CA ARG A 209 -11.50 2.39 14.77
C ARG A 209 -10.54 3.41 14.14
N ASN A 210 -10.15 3.26 12.87
CA ASN A 210 -9.12 4.14 12.27
C ASN A 210 -9.70 5.38 11.57
N TYR A 211 -11.02 5.47 11.39
CA TYR A 211 -11.67 6.60 10.73
C TYR A 211 -11.72 7.86 11.60
N ALA A 212 -11.51 7.80 12.91
CA ALA A 212 -11.55 8.99 13.76
C ALA A 212 -10.30 9.87 13.62
N ASN A 213 -9.16 9.29 13.23
CA ASN A 213 -7.87 10.00 13.22
C ASN A 213 -7.80 11.03 12.09
N VAL A 214 -7.83 12.32 12.41
CA VAL A 214 -7.45 13.37 11.45
C VAL A 214 -5.94 13.50 11.44
N PHE A 215 -5.32 13.47 10.27
CA PHE A 215 -3.86 13.57 10.12
C PHE A 215 -3.44 15.02 9.93
N GLN A 216 -2.25 15.39 10.43
CA GLN A 216 -1.71 16.74 10.24
C GLN A 216 -1.61 17.13 8.76
N LEU A 217 -1.33 16.15 7.90
CA LEU A 217 -1.28 16.27 6.44
C LEU A 217 -2.58 16.81 5.82
N GLU A 218 -3.74 16.56 6.44
CA GLU A 218 -5.04 16.97 5.91
C GLU A 218 -5.23 18.49 6.00
N ASN A 219 -4.71 19.12 7.06
CA ASN A 219 -4.93 20.53 7.41
C ASN A 219 -3.90 21.51 6.85
N LEU A 220 -3.01 21.07 5.95
CA LEU A 220 -2.02 21.95 5.34
C LEU A 220 -2.67 22.87 4.30
N GLU A 221 -2.57 24.18 4.46
CA GLU A 221 -3.22 25.13 3.53
C GLU A 221 -2.66 25.07 2.10
N ASP A 222 -1.38 24.70 1.94
CA ASP A 222 -0.69 24.68 0.66
C ASP A 222 0.29 23.50 0.52
N ASP A 223 0.40 22.98 -0.70
CA ASP A 223 1.31 21.93 -1.12
C ASP A 223 2.79 22.41 -1.14
N LEU A 224 3.06 23.72 -1.14
CA LEU A 224 4.42 24.26 -1.11
C LEU A 224 5.25 23.72 0.08
N THR A 225 4.64 23.63 1.27
CA THR A 225 5.32 23.13 2.47
C THR A 225 5.78 21.69 2.30
N ILE A 226 4.95 20.84 1.68
CA ILE A 226 5.29 19.44 1.40
C ILE A 226 6.36 19.36 0.31
N ASN A 227 6.25 20.18 -0.74
CA ASN A 227 7.18 20.19 -1.87
C ASN A 227 8.60 20.66 -1.51
N GLN A 228 8.73 21.56 -0.53
CA GLN A 228 10.02 22.06 -0.06
C GLN A 228 10.73 21.10 0.90
N ALA A 229 9.98 20.18 1.54
CA ALA A 229 10.57 19.23 2.47
C ALA A 229 11.42 18.18 1.75
N SER A 230 12.59 17.88 2.31
CA SER A 230 13.45 16.84 1.75
C SER A 230 12.82 15.45 1.93
N ARG A 231 13.14 14.55 0.99
CA ARG A 231 12.69 13.15 1.01
C ARG A 231 13.03 12.48 2.35
N CYS A 232 12.09 11.70 2.88
CA CYS A 232 12.23 11.00 4.17
C CYS A 232 12.61 11.91 5.36
N SER A 233 12.39 13.22 5.26
CA SER A 233 12.67 14.14 6.36
C SER A 233 11.74 13.92 7.55
N LEU A 234 12.22 14.34 8.72
CA LEU A 234 11.39 14.43 9.92
C LEU A 234 10.16 15.29 9.70
N THR A 235 10.28 16.40 8.95
CA THR A 235 9.15 17.27 8.60
C THR A 235 8.03 16.49 7.89
N LEU A 236 8.36 15.71 6.87
CA LEU A 236 7.37 14.87 6.19
C LEU A 236 6.80 13.79 7.12
N ALA A 237 7.64 13.18 7.97
CA ALA A 237 7.18 12.18 8.93
C ALA A 237 6.19 12.75 9.97
N MET A 238 6.43 13.98 10.45
CA MET A 238 5.54 14.64 11.40
C MET A 238 4.17 14.96 10.81
N MET A 239 4.12 15.34 9.52
CA MET A 239 2.85 15.58 8.81
C MET A 239 1.96 14.32 8.75
N LEU A 240 2.55 13.13 8.81
CA LEU A 240 1.81 11.86 8.74
C LEU A 240 1.28 11.40 10.10
N LEU A 241 1.52 12.15 11.17
CA LEU A 241 0.97 11.82 12.48
C LEU A 241 -0.51 12.19 12.58
N PRO A 242 -1.31 11.40 13.35
CA PRO A 242 -2.60 11.85 13.82
C PRO A 242 -2.47 13.17 14.58
N GLN A 243 -3.49 14.01 14.50
CA GLN A 243 -3.60 15.17 15.36
C GLN A 243 -3.88 14.72 16.80
N PRO A 244 -3.32 15.42 17.80
CA PRO A 244 -3.73 15.20 19.18
C PRO A 244 -5.24 15.49 19.29
N GLU A 245 -5.98 14.60 19.95
CA GLU A 245 -7.37 14.87 20.31
C GLU A 245 -7.39 16.16 21.14
N VAL A 246 -8.12 17.17 20.67
CA VAL A 246 -8.41 18.35 21.48
C VAL A 246 -9.39 17.88 22.54
N ASP A 247 -8.91 17.64 23.75
CA ASP A 247 -9.76 17.36 24.91
C ASP A 247 -10.68 18.58 25.14
N ASP A 248 -11.88 18.55 24.58
CA ASP A 248 -12.92 19.59 24.71
C ASP A 248 -13.53 19.64 26.14
N ASN A 249 -12.83 19.08 27.13
CA ASN A 249 -13.25 18.96 28.53
C ASN A 249 -12.46 19.89 29.47
N MET A 250 -12.29 21.16 29.08
CA MET A 250 -12.02 22.24 30.02
C MET A 250 -12.77 23.49 29.60
N ASP A 251 -14.08 23.55 29.88
CA ASP A 251 -14.78 24.79 30.25
C ASP A 251 -16.25 24.53 30.61
N THR A 252 -16.48 23.77 31.68
CA THR A 252 -17.81 23.74 32.36
C THR A 252 -17.65 23.72 33.88
N ASN A 253 -16.74 24.51 34.45
CA ASN A 253 -16.75 24.78 35.89
C ASN A 253 -16.09 26.12 36.23
N LYS A 254 -16.85 27.22 36.10
CA LYS A 254 -16.75 28.43 36.94
C LYS A 254 -17.90 29.39 36.68
N SER A 255 -19.10 28.99 37.10
CA SER A 255 -20.19 29.94 37.34
C SER A 255 -21.18 29.35 38.33
N LEU A 256 -20.76 29.20 39.59
CA LEU A 256 -21.65 29.08 40.76
C LEU A 256 -20.86 29.45 42.04
N SER A 257 -21.39 30.44 42.77
CA SER A 257 -20.97 31.00 44.08
C SER A 257 -19.60 31.71 44.10
N SER A 258 -19.42 32.95 44.57
CA SER A 258 -20.09 33.78 45.61
C SER A 258 -19.79 35.26 45.24
N ASP A 259 -20.51 36.32 45.58
CA ASP A 259 -21.40 36.70 46.70
C ASP A 259 -22.53 37.63 46.19
#